data_AF-A0A953TWD4-F1
#
_entry.id   AF-A0A953TWD4-F1
#
_cell.length_a   1.000
_cell.length_b   1.000
_cell.length_c   1.000
_cell.angle_alpha   90.00
_cell.angle_beta   90.00
_cell.angle_gamma   90.00
#
_symmetry.space_group_name_H-M   'P 1'
#
loop_
_entity.id
_entity.type
_entity.pdbx_description
1 polymer ?
#
loop_
_entity_poly.entity_id
_entity_poly.type
_entity_poly.pdbx_seq_one_letter_code
_entity_poly.pdbx_strand_id
1 'polypeptide(L)'
;MSPIGHLQYGWWFAHWGEFSRPERAAIALAGVGPDLDSLSLLAGGEAFHRYHHILFHNVGATLAALALAIAVFWRRPRLWAFVGFAFAMHVVEDYLTVGWDQLPLEPFNATVVNLSHQLPNWLVQGVFQVAAMVFILGITVWIYLRHQRTPLEIISPALDRLLLNYAVLPWKNRCARCGRRAHFRCDQCAFDFCAEHSHVGRNFKVRCSGCAA
;
A
#
# COMPACT_ATOMS: atom_id res chain seq x y z
N MET A 1 -2.01 -8.37 -10.20
CA MET A 1 -2.17 -6.91 -10.34
C MET A 1 -0.75 -6.33 -10.26
N SER A 2 -0.51 -5.01 -10.15
CA SER A 2 0.88 -4.57 -9.87
C SER A 2 1.18 -4.72 -8.38
N PRO A 3 2.45 -4.94 -7.97
CA PRO A 3 2.82 -4.97 -6.55
C PRO A 3 2.43 -3.72 -5.77
N ILE A 4 2.42 -2.57 -6.44
CA ILE A 4 1.95 -1.31 -5.86
C ILE A 4 0.46 -1.39 -5.54
N GLY A 5 -0.34 -1.98 -6.43
CA GLY A 5 -1.77 -2.21 -6.20
C GLY A 5 -2.00 -3.09 -4.97
N HIS A 6 -1.32 -4.23 -4.87
CA HIS A 6 -1.42 -5.14 -3.72
C HIS A 6 -1.03 -4.48 -2.40
N LEU A 7 0.03 -3.66 -2.41
CA LEU A 7 0.40 -2.85 -1.24
C LEU A 7 -0.72 -1.86 -0.86
N GLN A 8 -1.37 -1.22 -1.84
CA GLN A 8 -2.48 -0.30 -1.59
C GLN A 8 -3.71 -1.02 -1.02
N TYR A 9 -4.05 -2.22 -1.52
CA TYR A 9 -5.13 -3.04 -0.97
C TYR A 9 -4.82 -3.48 0.47
N GLY A 10 -3.61 -3.98 0.73
CA GLY A 10 -3.16 -4.27 2.10
C GLY A 10 -3.26 -3.05 3.01
N TRP A 11 -2.86 -1.88 2.54
CA TRP A 11 -2.97 -0.63 3.28
C TRP A 11 -4.44 -0.20 3.50
N TRP A 12 -5.33 -0.47 2.55
CA TRP A 12 -6.77 -0.27 2.73
C TRP A 12 -7.35 -1.19 3.80
N PHE A 13 -7.03 -2.49 3.78
CA PHE A 13 -7.47 -3.43 4.83
C PHE A 13 -6.99 -3.00 6.21
N ALA A 14 -5.80 -2.40 6.30
CA ALA A 14 -5.26 -1.85 7.53
C ALA A 14 -6.08 -0.68 8.11
N HIS A 15 -7.04 -0.12 7.36
CA HIS A 15 -7.97 0.91 7.83
C HIS A 15 -9.33 0.35 8.30
N TRP A 16 -9.55 -0.96 8.22
CA TRP A 16 -10.79 -1.60 8.72
C TRP A 16 -10.77 -1.81 10.24
N GLY A 17 -9.65 -1.52 10.91
CA GLY A 17 -9.50 -1.61 12.35
C GLY A 17 -8.64 -0.51 12.93
N GLU A 18 -8.60 -0.45 14.26
CA GLU A 18 -7.75 0.49 15.00
C GLU A 18 -6.34 -0.08 15.17
N PHE A 19 -5.50 0.14 14.16
CA PHE A 19 -4.11 -0.26 14.16
C PHE A 19 -3.20 0.95 14.30
N SER A 20 -2.10 0.82 15.03
CA SER A 20 -1.01 1.81 15.03
C SER A 20 -0.29 1.83 13.68
N ARG A 21 0.51 2.86 13.41
CA ARG A 21 1.25 2.97 12.14
C ARG A 21 2.12 1.73 11.80
N PRO A 22 2.97 1.21 12.71
CA PRO A 22 3.77 0.02 12.39
C PRO A 22 2.89 -1.22 12.15
N GLU A 23 1.74 -1.33 12.83
CA GLU A 23 0.80 -2.42 12.61
C GLU A 23 0.13 -2.30 11.22
N ARG A 24 -0.25 -1.09 10.80
CA ARG A 24 -0.76 -0.85 9.44
C ARG A 24 0.29 -1.15 8.37
N ALA A 25 1.55 -0.80 8.63
CA ALA A 25 2.65 -1.14 7.74
C ALA A 25 2.81 -2.66 7.60
N ALA A 26 2.71 -3.43 8.69
CA ALA A 26 2.78 -4.88 8.64
C ALA A 26 1.66 -5.49 7.77
N ILE A 27 0.42 -5.00 7.89
CA ILE A 27 -0.72 -5.46 7.08
C ILE A 27 -0.53 -5.08 5.61
N ALA A 28 -0.09 -3.85 5.33
CA ALA A 28 0.17 -3.39 3.96
C ALA A 28 1.29 -4.18 3.28
N LEU A 29 2.39 -4.44 4.00
CA LEU A 29 3.51 -5.24 3.50
C LEU A 29 3.11 -6.70 3.28
N ALA A 30 2.21 -7.24 4.10
CA ALA A 30 1.66 -8.57 3.87
C ALA A 30 0.84 -8.67 2.58
N GLY A 31 0.11 -7.61 2.23
CA GLY A 31 -0.63 -7.52 0.96
C GLY A 31 0.26 -7.67 -0.28
N VAL A 32 1.48 -7.12 -0.26
CA VAL A 32 2.48 -7.29 -1.34
C VAL A 32 3.45 -8.45 -1.08
N GLY A 33 3.25 -9.22 0.00
CA GLY A 33 4.15 -10.29 0.43
C GLY A 33 4.36 -11.37 -0.64
N PRO A 34 3.29 -11.87 -1.30
CA PRO A 34 3.45 -12.90 -2.33
C PRO A 34 4.33 -12.48 -3.51
N ASP A 35 4.30 -11.20 -3.90
CA ASP A 35 5.15 -10.67 -4.97
C ASP A 35 6.65 -10.76 -4.68
N LEU A 36 7.08 -11.12 -3.46
CA LEU A 36 8.50 -11.37 -3.19
C LEU A 36 9.07 -12.54 -4.02
N ASP A 37 8.23 -13.41 -4.57
CA ASP A 37 8.69 -14.43 -5.52
C ASP A 37 9.12 -13.84 -6.86
N SER A 38 8.78 -12.58 -7.16
CA SER A 38 9.35 -11.82 -8.29
C SER A 38 10.86 -11.56 -8.17
N LEU A 39 11.44 -11.71 -6.97
CA LEU A 39 12.90 -11.67 -6.79
C LEU A 39 13.63 -12.77 -7.57
N SER A 40 12.93 -13.82 -7.99
CA SER A 40 13.44 -14.81 -8.94
C SER A 40 13.90 -14.20 -10.27
N LEU A 41 13.44 -13.00 -10.63
CA LEU A 41 13.95 -12.23 -11.78
C LEU A 41 15.44 -11.91 -11.67
N LEU A 42 16.00 -11.81 -10.46
CA LEU A 42 17.44 -11.62 -10.25
C LEU A 42 18.25 -12.83 -10.74
N ALA A 43 17.63 -14.00 -10.86
CA ALA A 43 18.20 -15.22 -11.43
C ALA A 43 17.85 -15.41 -12.93
N GLY A 44 17.21 -14.42 -13.56
CA GLY A 44 16.86 -14.41 -14.99
C GLY A 44 15.36 -14.55 -15.28
N GLY A 45 14.98 -14.25 -16.53
CA GLY A 45 13.57 -14.30 -16.97
C GLY A 45 12.96 -15.71 -16.92
N GLU A 46 13.75 -16.75 -17.14
CA GLU A 46 13.28 -18.14 -17.02
C GLU A 46 12.93 -18.48 -15.56
N ALA A 47 13.79 -18.10 -14.61
CA ALA A 47 13.52 -18.28 -13.19
C ALA A 47 12.28 -17.48 -12.76
N PHE A 48 12.15 -16.24 -13.24
CA PHE A 48 10.95 -15.43 -13.03
C PHE A 48 9.68 -16.14 -13.50
N HIS A 49 9.64 -16.58 -14.76
CA HIS A 49 8.47 -17.27 -15.30
C HIS A 49 8.17 -18.61 -14.63
N ARG A 50 9.20 -19.29 -14.12
CA ARG A 50 9.07 -20.58 -13.45
C ARG A 50 8.57 -20.46 -12.01
N TYR A 51 8.91 -19.39 -11.30
CA TYR A 51 8.70 -19.32 -9.84
C TYR A 51 7.70 -18.26 -9.40
N HIS A 52 7.58 -17.16 -10.15
CA HIS A 52 6.56 -16.14 -9.88
C HIS A 52 5.17 -16.78 -10.09
N HIS A 53 4.22 -16.49 -9.18
CA HIS A 53 2.91 -17.15 -9.09
C HIS A 53 2.93 -18.63 -8.63
N ILE A 54 4.10 -19.15 -8.20
CA ILE A 54 4.21 -20.51 -7.64
C ILE A 54 4.71 -20.47 -6.21
N LEU A 55 5.83 -19.79 -5.92
CA LEU A 55 6.49 -19.92 -4.62
C LEU A 55 5.67 -19.34 -3.47
N PHE A 56 5.10 -18.14 -3.65
CA PHE A 56 4.37 -17.46 -2.57
C PHE A 56 2.87 -17.28 -2.83
N HIS A 57 2.38 -17.70 -3.99
CA HIS A 57 0.97 -17.62 -4.38
C HIS A 57 0.21 -18.92 -4.06
N ASN A 58 0.57 -19.59 -2.97
CA ASN A 58 -0.04 -20.86 -2.55
C ASN A 58 -0.47 -20.88 -1.08
N VAL A 59 -1.29 -21.87 -0.75
CA VAL A 59 -1.83 -22.08 0.60
C VAL A 59 -0.70 -22.33 1.60
N GLY A 60 0.36 -23.03 1.21
CA GLY A 60 1.53 -23.25 2.07
C GLY A 60 2.20 -21.94 2.47
N ALA A 61 2.45 -21.05 1.51
CA ALA A 61 3.01 -19.73 1.76
C ALA A 61 2.08 -18.84 2.60
N THR A 62 0.76 -18.91 2.35
CA THR A 62 -0.24 -18.19 3.15
C THR A 62 -0.24 -18.68 4.60
N LEU A 63 -0.19 -20.00 4.83
CA LEU A 63 -0.12 -20.59 6.17
C LEU A 63 1.21 -20.26 6.86
N ALA A 64 2.32 -20.26 6.13
CA ALA A 64 3.62 -19.86 6.66
C ALA A 64 3.65 -18.39 7.07
N ALA A 65 3.09 -17.49 6.24
CA ALA A 65 2.95 -16.07 6.57
C ALA A 65 2.05 -15.86 7.80
N LEU A 66 0.93 -16.60 7.91
CA LEU A 66 0.06 -16.58 9.07
C LEU A 66 0.78 -17.08 10.34
N ALA A 67 1.51 -18.20 10.25
CA ALA A 67 2.26 -18.75 11.37
C ALA A 67 3.35 -17.77 11.84
N LEU A 68 4.06 -17.13 10.90
CA LEU A 68 5.03 -16.08 11.21
C LEU A 68 4.35 -14.88 11.89
N ALA A 69 3.19 -14.45 11.39
CA ALA A 69 2.42 -13.36 11.99
C ALA A 69 1.97 -13.70 13.41
N ILE A 70 1.50 -14.93 13.65
CA ILE A 70 1.13 -15.42 14.98
C ILE A 70 2.36 -15.39 15.89
N ALA A 71 3.51 -15.89 15.44
CA ALA A 71 4.73 -15.91 16.26
C ALA A 71 5.19 -14.49 16.65
N VAL A 72 5.18 -13.54 15.71
CA VAL A 72 5.63 -12.16 15.93
C VAL A 72 4.61 -11.35 16.73
N PHE A 73 3.31 -11.54 16.49
CA PHE A 73 2.23 -10.73 17.04
C PHE A 73 1.29 -11.51 17.96
N TRP A 74 1.77 -12.56 18.66
CA TRP A 74 0.94 -13.52 19.39
C TRP A 74 -0.05 -12.89 20.39
N ARG A 75 0.31 -11.77 21.02
CA ARG A 75 -0.57 -11.03 21.97
C ARG A 75 -1.61 -10.13 21.29
N ARG A 76 -1.61 -10.05 19.95
CA ARG A 76 -2.41 -9.13 19.15
C ARG A 76 -3.20 -9.94 18.10
N PRO A 77 -4.23 -10.70 18.50
CA PRO A 77 -4.92 -11.63 17.60
C PRO A 77 -5.54 -10.99 16.37
N ARG A 78 -6.08 -9.78 16.53
CA ARG A 78 -6.58 -9.01 15.41
C ARG A 78 -5.48 -8.68 14.40
N LEU A 79 -4.26 -8.37 14.84
CA LEU A 79 -3.18 -8.00 13.93
C LEU A 79 -2.71 -9.18 13.10
N TRP A 80 -2.39 -10.32 13.71
CA TRP A 80 -1.94 -11.47 12.93
C TRP A 80 -3.03 -12.01 12.01
N ALA A 81 -4.31 -11.89 12.40
CA ALA A 81 -5.43 -12.24 11.53
C ALA A 81 -5.50 -11.33 10.31
N PHE A 82 -5.32 -10.01 10.48
CA PHE A 82 -5.30 -9.07 9.35
C PHE A 82 -4.07 -9.22 8.45
N VAL A 83 -2.91 -9.57 9.01
CA VAL A 83 -1.70 -9.90 8.23
C VAL A 83 -1.94 -11.14 7.37
N GLY A 84 -2.46 -12.22 7.95
CA GLY A 84 -2.80 -13.42 7.18
C GLY A 84 -3.90 -13.17 6.15
N PHE A 85 -4.93 -12.38 6.51
CA PHE A 85 -5.99 -11.97 5.59
C PHE A 85 -5.44 -11.17 4.40
N ALA A 86 -4.61 -10.16 4.63
CA ALA A 86 -4.04 -9.35 3.55
C ALA A 86 -3.16 -10.19 2.61
N PHE A 87 -2.36 -11.11 3.15
CA PHE A 87 -1.56 -12.03 2.34
C PHE A 87 -2.44 -12.97 1.51
N ALA A 88 -3.53 -13.50 2.09
CA ALA A 88 -4.47 -14.36 1.36
C ALA A 88 -5.25 -13.59 0.28
N MET A 89 -5.65 -12.35 0.57
CA MET A 89 -6.37 -11.49 -0.37
C MET A 89 -5.57 -11.18 -1.62
N HIS A 90 -4.24 -11.12 -1.53
CA HIS A 90 -3.38 -11.01 -2.71
C HIS A 90 -3.68 -12.09 -3.76
N VAL A 91 -3.74 -13.36 -3.36
CA VAL A 91 -4.02 -14.50 -4.26
C VAL A 91 -5.43 -14.37 -4.87
N VAL A 92 -6.39 -13.88 -4.09
CA VAL A 92 -7.77 -13.62 -4.58
C VAL A 92 -7.79 -12.47 -5.59
N GLU A 93 -7.07 -11.39 -5.31
CA GLU A 93 -6.94 -10.24 -6.21
C GLU A 93 -6.34 -10.67 -7.55
N ASP A 94 -5.31 -11.50 -7.52
CA ASP A 94 -4.69 -12.02 -8.74
C ASP A 94 -5.59 -12.98 -9.48
N TYR A 95 -6.35 -13.82 -8.78
CA TYR A 95 -7.31 -14.72 -9.42
C TYR A 95 -8.33 -13.93 -10.24
N LEU A 96 -8.77 -12.77 -9.74
CA LEU A 96 -9.77 -11.92 -10.37
C LEU A 96 -9.22 -10.96 -11.43
N THR A 97 -7.93 -10.63 -11.38
CA THR A 97 -7.37 -9.50 -12.15
C THR A 97 -6.22 -9.88 -13.08
N VAL A 98 -5.62 -11.06 -12.94
CA VAL A 98 -4.46 -11.46 -13.74
C VAL A 98 -4.80 -12.64 -14.63
N GLY A 99 -4.17 -12.70 -15.81
CA GLY A 99 -4.33 -13.81 -16.76
C GLY A 99 -3.22 -14.86 -16.70
N TRP A 100 -2.42 -14.88 -15.63
CA TRP A 100 -1.25 -15.73 -15.48
C TRP A 100 -1.53 -16.80 -14.45
N ASP A 101 -1.57 -18.06 -14.90
CA ASP A 101 -1.73 -19.28 -14.12
C ASP A 101 -1.21 -19.21 -12.69
N GLN A 102 -2.12 -19.40 -11.74
CA GLN A 102 -1.80 -19.57 -10.34
C GLN A 102 -2.00 -21.03 -9.95
N LEU A 103 -1.14 -21.50 -9.05
CA LEU A 103 -1.12 -22.87 -8.57
C LEU A 103 -1.24 -22.89 -7.04
N PRO A 104 -2.40 -22.52 -6.47
CA PRO A 104 -2.51 -22.24 -5.04
C PRO A 104 -2.37 -23.49 -4.16
N LEU A 105 -2.47 -24.69 -4.73
CA LEU A 105 -2.41 -25.96 -4.01
C LEU A 105 -1.07 -26.71 -4.20
N GLU A 106 -0.10 -26.13 -4.91
CA GLU A 106 1.26 -26.70 -4.99
C GLU A 106 1.91 -26.80 -3.60
N PRO A 107 2.70 -27.85 -3.29
CA PRO A 107 3.06 -28.98 -4.16
C PRO A 107 2.10 -30.19 -4.12
N PHE A 108 0.93 -30.04 -3.49
CA PHE A 108 0.01 -31.16 -3.29
C PHE A 108 -0.93 -31.38 -4.48
N ASN A 109 -1.24 -30.31 -5.21
CA ASN A 109 -2.08 -30.36 -6.41
C ASN A 109 -1.69 -29.24 -7.39
N ALA A 110 -1.44 -29.64 -8.64
CA ALA A 110 -1.08 -28.77 -9.76
C ALA A 110 -2.32 -28.17 -10.49
N THR A 111 -3.49 -28.12 -9.85
CA THR A 111 -4.67 -27.46 -10.44
C THR A 111 -4.38 -25.98 -10.65
N VAL A 112 -4.31 -25.59 -11.92
CA VAL A 112 -4.25 -24.19 -12.34
C VAL A 112 -5.59 -23.52 -12.07
N VAL A 113 -5.55 -22.34 -11.47
CA VAL A 113 -6.71 -21.47 -11.30
C VAL A 113 -6.41 -20.08 -11.81
N ASN A 114 -7.38 -19.46 -12.48
CA ASN A 114 -7.54 -18.02 -12.70
C ASN A 114 -8.88 -17.78 -13.33
N LEU A 115 -9.43 -16.57 -13.13
CA LEU A 115 -10.66 -16.16 -13.78
C LEU A 115 -10.56 -16.13 -15.32
N SER A 116 -9.34 -15.97 -15.85
CA SER A 116 -9.05 -15.97 -17.29
C SER A 116 -9.26 -17.34 -17.96
N HIS A 117 -9.40 -18.42 -17.17
CA HIS A 117 -9.79 -19.74 -17.71
C HIS A 117 -11.30 -19.86 -17.92
N GLN A 118 -12.11 -19.01 -17.28
CA GLN A 118 -13.57 -19.00 -17.45
C GLN A 118 -14.06 -17.79 -18.26
N LEU A 119 -13.28 -16.71 -18.33
CA LEU A 119 -13.60 -15.48 -19.04
C LEU A 119 -12.47 -15.06 -19.99
N PRO A 120 -12.77 -14.38 -21.10
CA PRO A 120 -11.73 -13.87 -22.00
C PRO A 120 -10.71 -13.00 -21.26
N ASN A 121 -9.41 -13.19 -21.57
CA ASN A 121 -8.35 -12.45 -20.88
C ASN A 121 -8.47 -10.92 -21.00
N TRP A 122 -8.99 -10.42 -22.12
CA TRP A 122 -9.22 -8.97 -22.30
C TRP A 122 -10.26 -8.42 -21.30
N LEU A 123 -11.21 -9.24 -20.84
CA LEU A 123 -12.19 -8.85 -19.84
C LEU A 123 -11.54 -8.83 -18.45
N VAL A 124 -10.76 -9.86 -18.13
CA VAL A 124 -10.05 -9.96 -16.84
C VAL A 124 -9.00 -8.85 -16.69
N GLN A 125 -8.03 -8.76 -17.59
CA GLN A 125 -6.95 -7.77 -17.50
C GLN A 125 -7.37 -6.37 -17.98
N GLY A 126 -8.24 -6.27 -18.98
CA GLY A 126 -8.65 -4.98 -19.53
C GLY A 126 -9.75 -4.29 -18.73
N VAL A 127 -10.68 -5.06 -18.15
CA VAL A 127 -11.82 -4.50 -17.41
C VAL A 127 -11.67 -4.71 -15.90
N PHE A 128 -11.51 -5.94 -15.42
CA PHE A 128 -11.48 -6.18 -13.97
C PHE A 128 -10.23 -5.62 -13.29
N GLN A 129 -9.05 -5.81 -13.88
CA GLN A 129 -7.82 -5.22 -13.35
C GLN A 129 -7.89 -3.68 -13.35
N VAL A 130 -8.38 -3.07 -14.43
CA VAL A 130 -8.51 -1.61 -14.51
C VAL A 130 -9.54 -1.11 -13.50
N ALA A 131 -10.67 -1.78 -13.36
CA ALA A 131 -11.70 -1.45 -12.37
C ALA A 131 -11.15 -1.56 -10.94
N ALA A 132 -10.38 -2.61 -10.63
CA ALA A 132 -9.70 -2.78 -9.34
C ALA A 132 -8.71 -1.64 -9.07
N MET A 133 -7.88 -1.27 -10.06
CA MET A 133 -6.92 -0.15 -9.94
C MET A 133 -7.61 1.20 -9.74
N VAL A 134 -8.69 1.48 -10.47
CA VAL A 134 -9.49 2.71 -10.30
C VAL A 134 -10.17 2.72 -8.93
N PHE A 135 -10.70 1.58 -8.51
CA PHE A 135 -11.34 1.42 -7.21
C PHE A 135 -10.34 1.70 -6.08
N ILE A 136 -9.17 1.06 -6.08
CA ILE A 136 -8.20 1.26 -4.99
C ILE A 136 -7.60 2.67 -5.00
N LEU A 137 -7.48 3.30 -6.16
CA LEU A 137 -7.15 4.72 -6.26
C LEU A 137 -8.24 5.58 -5.58
N GLY A 138 -9.51 5.32 -5.89
CA GLY A 138 -10.65 6.01 -5.26
C GLY A 138 -10.66 5.83 -3.73
N ILE A 139 -10.42 4.61 -3.25
CA ILE A 139 -10.28 4.30 -1.83
C ILE A 139 -9.08 5.03 -1.22
N THR A 140 -7.95 5.10 -1.93
CA THR A 140 -6.76 5.83 -1.45
C THR A 140 -7.08 7.31 -1.27
N VAL A 141 -7.77 7.92 -2.24
CA VAL A 141 -8.23 9.31 -2.14
C VAL A 141 -9.24 9.48 -0.99
N TRP A 142 -10.15 8.53 -0.80
CA TRP A 142 -11.10 8.56 0.30
C TRP A 142 -10.40 8.47 1.67
N ILE A 143 -9.45 7.55 1.85
CA ILE A 143 -8.65 7.45 3.09
C ILE A 143 -7.85 8.73 3.31
N TYR A 144 -7.26 9.28 2.24
CA TYR A 144 -6.56 10.56 2.28
C TYR A 144 -7.46 11.69 2.81
N LEU A 145 -8.67 11.82 2.27
CA LEU A 145 -9.60 12.86 2.70
C LEU A 145 -10.14 12.63 4.12
N ARG A 146 -10.48 11.38 4.46
CA ARG A 146 -11.15 11.03 5.72
C ARG A 146 -10.19 10.91 6.91
N HIS A 147 -9.05 10.27 6.69
CA HIS A 147 -8.07 9.92 7.73
C HIS A 147 -6.80 10.77 7.68
N GLN A 148 -6.61 11.58 6.64
CA GLN A 148 -5.42 12.42 6.46
C GLN A 148 -4.13 11.58 6.48
N ARG A 149 -4.13 10.48 5.72
CA ARG A 149 -3.02 9.53 5.59
C ARG A 149 -2.85 9.12 4.14
N THR A 150 -1.62 8.86 3.72
CA THR A 150 -1.33 8.18 2.45
C THR A 150 -0.52 6.91 2.70
N PRO A 151 -0.39 6.00 1.70
CA PRO A 151 0.49 4.84 1.82
C PRO A 151 1.95 5.20 2.14
N LEU A 152 2.37 6.45 1.88
CA LEU A 152 3.72 6.93 2.21
C LEU A 152 3.97 7.01 3.71
N GLU A 153 2.94 6.95 4.55
CA GLU A 153 3.10 6.86 6.01
C GLU A 153 3.94 5.64 6.44
N ILE A 154 3.98 4.60 5.59
CA ILE A 154 4.77 3.38 5.79
C ILE A 154 6.27 3.68 5.65
N ILE A 155 6.65 4.53 4.69
CA ILE A 155 8.04 4.85 4.38
C ILE A 155 8.54 6.02 5.22
N SER A 156 7.79 7.13 5.25
CA SER A 156 8.20 8.35 5.93
C SER A 156 6.99 9.18 6.36
N PRO A 157 6.72 9.26 7.68
CA PRO A 157 5.67 10.12 8.22
C PRO A 157 5.89 11.61 7.90
N ALA A 158 7.14 12.04 7.80
CA ALA A 158 7.46 13.43 7.49
C ALA A 158 7.13 13.76 6.03
N LEU A 159 7.42 12.84 5.10
CA LEU A 159 7.06 12.98 3.69
C LEU A 159 5.54 12.91 3.48
N ASP A 160 4.88 11.96 4.15
CA ASP A 160 3.42 11.83 4.13
C ASP A 160 2.74 13.15 4.53
N ARG A 161 3.14 13.72 5.67
CA ARG A 161 2.64 15.02 6.15
C ARG A 161 2.97 16.17 5.20
N LEU A 162 4.15 16.17 4.59
CA LEU A 162 4.54 17.21 3.63
C LEU A 162 3.60 17.22 2.42
N LEU A 163 3.31 16.04 1.86
CA LEU A 163 2.42 15.88 0.71
C LEU A 163 0.95 16.15 1.07
N LEU A 164 0.51 15.66 2.22
CA LEU A 164 -0.81 15.98 2.78
C LEU A 164 -0.99 17.49 2.89
N ASN A 165 -0.02 18.18 3.49
CA ASN A 165 -0.06 19.63 3.66
C ASN A 165 -0.09 20.34 2.30
N TYR A 166 0.78 19.94 1.38
CA TYR A 166 0.89 20.58 0.07
C TYR A 166 -0.41 20.49 -0.73
N ALA A 167 -1.11 19.36 -0.65
CA ALA A 167 -2.31 19.12 -1.44
C ALA A 167 -3.61 19.56 -0.73
N VAL A 168 -3.72 19.49 0.62
CA VAL A 168 -4.94 19.89 1.35
C VAL A 168 -4.94 21.37 1.75
N LEU A 169 -3.84 21.89 2.30
CA LEU A 169 -3.80 23.23 2.88
C LEU A 169 -4.20 24.35 1.91
N PRO A 170 -3.89 24.30 0.60
CA PRO A 170 -4.20 25.41 -0.31
C PRO A 170 -5.69 25.70 -0.43
N TRP A 171 -6.52 24.71 -0.12
CA TRP A 171 -7.98 24.76 -0.23
C TRP A 171 -8.65 25.14 1.09
N LYS A 172 -7.98 24.94 2.22
CA LYS A 172 -8.54 25.18 3.56
C LYS A 172 -7.96 26.42 4.23
N ASN A 173 -6.68 26.70 4.01
CA ASN A 173 -5.90 27.64 4.81
C ASN A 173 -5.17 28.68 3.95
N ARG A 174 -4.91 29.83 4.56
CA ARG A 174 -4.17 30.94 3.96
C ARG A 174 -2.85 31.15 4.69
N CYS A 175 -1.87 31.68 3.98
CA CYS A 175 -0.55 31.98 4.53
C CYS A 175 -0.68 33.07 5.59
N ALA A 176 -0.17 32.81 6.79
CA ALA A 176 -0.18 33.74 7.91
C ALA A 176 0.59 35.05 7.64
N ARG A 177 1.47 35.09 6.63
CA ARG A 177 2.29 36.27 6.30
C ARG A 177 1.73 37.11 5.15
N CYS A 178 1.17 36.50 4.11
CA CYS A 178 0.76 37.21 2.89
C CYS A 178 -0.67 36.93 2.41
N GLY A 179 -1.43 36.09 3.10
CA GLY A 179 -2.81 35.75 2.73
C GLY A 179 -2.98 34.88 1.47
N ARG A 180 -1.90 34.55 0.74
CA ARG A 180 -1.94 33.58 -0.38
C ARG A 180 -2.30 32.17 0.11
N ARG A 181 -2.57 31.23 -0.81
CA ARG A 181 -2.84 29.82 -0.44
C ARG A 181 -1.67 29.23 0.35
N ALA A 182 -1.97 28.58 1.47
CA ALA A 182 -0.94 27.90 2.26
C ALA A 182 -0.65 26.53 1.68
N HIS A 183 0.61 26.13 1.64
CA HIS A 183 1.03 24.79 1.19
C HIS A 183 1.73 24.00 2.29
N PHE A 184 2.17 24.67 3.36
CA PHE A 184 2.94 24.01 4.41
C PHE A 184 2.57 24.53 5.79
N ARG A 185 2.66 23.67 6.80
CA ARG A 185 2.55 24.02 8.22
C ARG A 185 3.95 24.02 8.84
N CYS A 186 4.32 25.10 9.52
CA CYS A 186 5.61 25.21 10.19
C CYS A 186 5.69 24.24 11.39
N ASP A 187 6.78 23.48 11.47
CA ASP A 187 7.04 22.52 12.55
C ASP A 187 7.32 23.16 13.90
N GLN A 188 7.69 24.44 13.93
CA GLN A 188 8.09 25.15 15.14
C GLN A 188 6.96 26.02 15.71
N CYS A 189 6.27 26.77 14.87
CA CYS A 189 5.20 27.69 15.31
C CYS A 189 3.78 27.22 14.96
N ALA A 190 3.63 26.07 14.30
CA ALA A 190 2.35 25.47 13.89
C ALA A 190 1.46 26.31 12.95
N PHE A 191 1.88 27.52 12.55
CA PHE A 191 1.17 28.34 11.56
C PHE A 191 1.37 27.84 10.13
N ASP A 192 0.41 28.20 9.26
CA ASP A 192 0.37 27.79 7.86
C ASP A 192 0.97 28.88 6.94
N PHE A 193 1.79 28.46 5.97
CA PHE A 193 2.55 29.34 5.08
C PHE A 193 2.48 28.89 3.61
N CYS A 194 2.60 29.83 2.69
CA CYS A 194 2.80 29.52 1.26
C CYS A 194 4.24 29.05 1.02
N ALA A 195 4.49 28.46 -0.15
CA ALA A 195 5.81 27.93 -0.51
C ALA A 195 6.94 28.98 -0.48
N GLU A 196 6.64 30.26 -0.73
CA GLU A 196 7.63 31.35 -0.67
C GLU A 196 8.03 31.73 0.77
N HIS A 197 7.13 31.54 1.74
CA HIS A 197 7.35 31.92 3.15
C HIS A 197 7.70 30.73 4.05
N SER A 198 7.99 29.59 3.45
CA SER A 198 8.40 28.36 4.14
C SER A 198 9.58 27.72 3.44
N HIS A 199 10.44 27.09 4.21
CA HIS A 199 11.57 26.32 3.71
C HIS A 199 11.45 24.88 4.19
N VAL A 200 11.57 23.93 3.27
CA VAL A 200 11.65 22.50 3.60
C VAL A 200 13.12 22.14 3.84
N GLY A 201 13.48 21.92 5.10
CA GLY A 201 14.82 21.54 5.50
C GLY A 201 15.08 20.03 5.38
N ARG A 202 16.24 19.60 5.89
CA ARG A 202 16.58 18.18 6.01
C ARG A 202 15.51 17.43 6.82
N ASN A 203 15.28 16.15 6.47
CA ASN A 203 14.24 15.29 7.06
C ASN A 203 12.80 15.78 6.82
N PHE A 204 12.55 16.52 5.75
CA PHE A 204 11.22 17.02 5.37
C PHE A 204 10.54 17.89 6.45
N LYS A 205 11.34 18.51 7.33
CA LYS A 205 10.84 19.47 8.31
C LYS A 205 10.60 20.82 7.63
N VAL A 206 9.45 21.43 7.87
CA VAL A 206 9.08 22.73 7.32
C VAL A 206 9.33 23.79 8.38
N ARG A 207 10.11 24.82 8.05
CA ARG A 207 10.24 26.03 8.87
C ARG A 207 9.74 27.24 8.10
N CYS A 208 9.03 28.15 8.76
CA CYS A 208 8.70 29.44 8.14
C CYS A 208 9.91 30.36 8.15
N SER A 209 9.88 31.40 7.33
CA SER A 209 10.95 32.40 7.25
C SER A 209 11.29 33.06 8.59
N GLY A 210 10.33 33.15 9.53
CA GLY A 210 10.55 33.71 10.86
C GLY A 210 11.16 32.73 11.87
N CYS A 211 11.08 31.42 11.62
CA CYS A 211 11.65 30.36 12.46
C CYS A 211 12.93 29.74 11.84
N ALA A 212 13.23 30.10 10.60
CA ALA A 212 14.46 29.72 9.90
C ALA A 212 15.61 30.71 10.15
N ALA A 213 15.30 31.87 10.75
CA ALA A 213 16.27 32.82 11.29
C ALA A 213 16.82 32.35 12.64
#